data_AF-A0A0D2M886-F1
#
_entry.id   AF-A0A0D2M886-F1
#
_cell.length_a   1.000
_cell.length_b   1.000
_cell.length_c   1.000
_cell.angle_alpha   90.00
_cell.angle_beta   90.00
_cell.angle_gamma   90.00
#
_symmetry.space_group_name_H-M   'P 1'
#
loop_
_entity.id
_entity.type
_entity.pdbx_description
1 polymer ?
#
loop_
_entity_poly.entity_id
_entity_poly.type
_entity_poly.pdbx_seq_one_letter_code
_entity_poly.pdbx_strand_id
1 'polypeptide(L)'
;MEQPPGMEIVAGMGEALEELLRKRREATGKLPDALLVYRDGVSDSQLGTVVDREVGPMRRACAAVGGPSYAPPLTLLVVSKSHGLRMMAVTGEAGAGGERLPEVDNPLPGSVLDHTVTRPLAYEFYLASHAAIQGTSRPSKYQVLVDDRGLGPDALQLVTHWLCCTHGACSRSVRQPVPARYADQAAAAAALLAKRGAWPQRQQAGGGGGGGSGAGADQGPQYRMIPLADTLAGSHWYL
;
A
#
# COMPACT_ATOMS: atom_id res chain seq x y z
N MET A 1 18.49 6.48 1.01
CA MET A 1 18.18 7.07 -0.32
C MET A 1 17.05 8.08 -0.12
N GLU A 2 17.16 9.28 -0.67
CA GLU A 2 16.12 10.31 -0.54
C GLU A 2 15.12 10.19 -1.69
N GLN A 3 13.82 10.26 -1.39
CA GLN A 3 12.76 10.28 -2.40
C GLN A 3 12.54 11.72 -2.86
N PRO A 4 12.57 12.00 -4.18
CA PRO A 4 12.26 13.33 -4.70
C PRO A 4 10.81 13.76 -4.39
N PRO A 5 10.54 15.06 -4.16
CA PRO A 5 9.19 15.57 -3.98
C PRO A 5 8.27 15.20 -5.15
N GLY A 6 7.06 14.73 -4.86
CA GLY A 6 6.05 14.39 -5.87
C GLY A 6 6.29 13.09 -6.63
N MET A 7 7.35 12.33 -6.31
CA MET A 7 7.61 11.04 -6.92
C MET A 7 6.76 9.95 -6.25
N GLU A 8 5.78 9.42 -6.98
CA GLU A 8 4.92 8.33 -6.45
C GLU A 8 5.60 6.96 -6.49
N ILE A 9 6.55 6.75 -7.40
CA ILE A 9 7.30 5.49 -7.53
C ILE A 9 8.32 5.36 -6.40
N VAL A 10 8.32 4.23 -5.71
CA VAL A 10 9.19 4.02 -4.55
C VAL A 10 10.59 3.66 -5.03
N ALA A 11 11.49 4.64 -5.03
CA ALA A 11 12.89 4.43 -5.41
C ALA A 11 13.62 3.40 -4.51
N GLY A 12 13.30 3.39 -3.21
CA GLY A 12 13.92 2.53 -2.20
C GLY A 12 13.19 1.21 -1.91
N MET A 13 12.40 0.69 -2.86
CA MET A 13 11.56 -0.50 -2.63
C MET A 13 12.41 -1.75 -2.34
N GLY A 14 13.54 -1.89 -3.03
CA GLY A 14 14.45 -3.03 -2.84
C GLY A 14 15.08 -3.03 -1.45
N GLU A 15 15.61 -1.90 -1.02
CA GLU A 15 16.26 -1.74 0.29
C GLU A 15 15.27 -1.97 1.44
N ALA A 16 14.05 -1.45 1.32
CA ALA A 16 13.01 -1.69 2.31
C ALA A 16 12.66 -3.17 2.42
N LEU A 17 12.52 -3.87 1.29
CA LEU A 17 12.26 -5.31 1.28
C LEU A 17 13.44 -6.11 1.84
N GLU A 18 14.67 -5.74 1.51
CA GLU A 18 15.89 -6.36 2.04
C GLU A 18 15.93 -6.29 3.58
N GLU A 19 15.64 -5.12 4.14
CA GLU A 19 15.57 -4.93 5.59
C GLU A 19 14.47 -5.81 6.22
N LEU A 20 13.27 -5.83 5.62
CA LEU A 20 12.15 -6.65 6.10
C LEU A 20 12.47 -8.16 6.05
N LEU A 21 13.13 -8.62 4.99
CA LEU A 21 13.54 -10.02 4.86
C LEU A 21 14.61 -10.41 5.90
N ARG A 22 15.57 -9.53 6.18
CA ARG A 22 16.56 -9.75 7.25
C ARG A 22 15.89 -9.83 8.61
N LYS A 23 15.03 -8.87 8.95
CA LYS A 23 14.24 -8.87 10.21
C LYS A 23 13.37 -10.13 10.33
N ARG A 24 12.74 -10.58 9.23
CA ARG A 24 11.94 -11.81 9.21
C ARG A 24 12.80 -13.05 9.50
N ARG A 25 13.98 -13.14 8.89
CA ARG A 25 14.91 -14.23 9.13
C ARG A 25 15.46 -14.24 10.56
N GLU A 26 15.78 -13.07 11.11
CA GLU A 26 16.20 -12.93 12.51
C GLU A 26 15.09 -13.38 13.48
N ALA A 27 13.84 -13.01 13.23
CA ALA A 27 12.72 -13.34 14.09
C ALA A 27 12.26 -14.81 14.00
N THR A 28 12.38 -15.44 12.83
CA THR A 28 11.79 -16.78 12.58
C THR A 28 12.78 -17.86 12.16
N GLY A 29 14.04 -17.50 11.91
CA GLY A 29 15.07 -18.39 11.37
C GLY A 29 14.88 -18.77 9.90
N LYS A 30 13.80 -18.33 9.24
CA LYS A 30 13.45 -18.71 7.86
C LYS A 30 13.08 -17.51 7.02
N LEU A 31 13.42 -17.59 5.73
CA LEU A 31 12.93 -16.65 4.72
C LEU A 31 11.55 -17.11 4.20
N PRO A 32 10.68 -16.19 3.78
CA PRO A 32 9.35 -16.53 3.28
C PRO A 32 9.41 -17.28 1.94
N ASP A 33 8.53 -18.26 1.76
CA ASP A 33 8.44 -19.05 0.52
C ASP A 33 7.69 -18.33 -0.61
N ALA A 34 7.03 -17.21 -0.32
CA ALA A 34 6.30 -16.38 -1.30
C ALA A 34 6.13 -14.94 -0.79
N LEU A 35 5.99 -14.00 -1.73
CA LEU A 35 5.77 -12.59 -1.43
C LEU A 35 4.43 -12.14 -2.00
N LEU A 36 3.55 -11.62 -1.13
CA LEU A 36 2.30 -10.98 -1.50
C LEU A 36 2.39 -9.50 -1.15
N VAL A 37 2.44 -8.64 -2.17
CA VAL A 37 2.68 -7.21 -2.02
C VAL A 37 1.43 -6.43 -2.44
N TYR A 38 0.92 -5.60 -1.53
CA TYR A 38 -0.13 -4.62 -1.82
C TYR A 38 0.48 -3.22 -1.95
N ARG A 39 0.32 -2.62 -3.12
CA ARG A 39 0.84 -1.30 -3.46
C ARG A 39 -0.29 -0.29 -3.56
N ASP A 40 -0.41 0.60 -2.58
CA ASP A 40 -1.38 1.71 -2.61
C ASP A 40 -0.73 3.00 -3.12
N GLY A 41 -1.53 3.92 -3.66
CA GLY A 41 -1.08 5.27 -4.02
C GLY A 41 -0.40 5.39 -5.39
N VAL A 42 -0.85 4.62 -6.37
CA VAL A 42 -0.45 4.78 -7.78
C VAL A 42 -1.66 4.94 -8.68
N SER A 43 -1.53 5.80 -9.68
CA SER A 43 -2.54 5.98 -10.72
C SER A 43 -2.41 4.93 -11.82
N ASP A 44 -3.47 4.76 -12.62
CA ASP A 44 -3.51 3.77 -13.69
C ASP A 44 -2.43 4.00 -14.77
N SER A 45 -1.98 5.24 -14.97
CA SER A 45 -0.94 5.57 -15.94
C SER A 45 0.47 5.13 -15.51
N GLN A 46 0.67 4.85 -14.21
CA GLN A 46 1.98 4.48 -13.67
C GLN A 46 2.13 2.97 -13.43
N LEU A 47 1.11 2.17 -13.73
CA LEU A 47 1.14 0.72 -13.47
C LEU A 47 2.33 0.04 -14.18
N GLY A 48 2.62 0.42 -15.43
CA GLY A 48 3.80 -0.07 -16.14
C GLY A 48 5.10 0.33 -15.44
N THR A 49 5.21 1.60 -15.03
CA THR A 49 6.38 2.12 -14.30
C THR A 49 6.60 1.39 -12.97
N VAL A 50 5.54 1.01 -12.26
CA VAL A 50 5.64 0.21 -11.02
C VAL A 50 6.29 -1.14 -11.31
N VAL A 51 5.87 -1.83 -12.37
CA VAL A 51 6.48 -3.11 -12.76
C VAL A 51 7.95 -2.90 -13.11
N ASP A 52 8.27 -1.92 -13.96
CA ASP A 52 9.63 -1.70 -14.46
C ASP A 52 10.60 -1.26 -13.36
N ARG A 53 10.13 -0.43 -12.42
CA ARG A 53 10.98 0.23 -11.43
C ARG A 53 10.96 -0.40 -10.05
N GLU A 54 9.89 -1.08 -9.64
CA GLU A 54 9.78 -1.64 -8.28
C GLU A 54 10.01 -3.16 -8.25
N VAL A 55 9.57 -3.92 -9.26
CA VAL A 55 9.70 -5.40 -9.28
C VAL A 55 11.15 -5.85 -9.41
N GLY A 56 11.92 -5.23 -10.31
CA GLY A 56 13.34 -5.55 -10.50
C GLY A 56 14.15 -5.42 -9.20
N PRO A 57 14.11 -4.27 -8.50
CA PRO A 57 14.74 -4.12 -7.19
C PRO A 57 14.26 -5.13 -6.14
N MET A 58 12.95 -5.42 -6.07
CA MET A 58 12.43 -6.41 -5.12
C MET A 58 13.06 -7.80 -5.34
N ARG A 59 13.16 -8.25 -6.60
CA ARG A 59 13.80 -9.53 -6.91
C ARG A 59 15.29 -9.55 -6.58
N ARG A 60 16.01 -8.44 -6.84
CA ARG A 60 17.42 -8.31 -6.45
C ARG A 60 17.61 -8.33 -4.94
N ALA A 61 16.71 -7.69 -4.18
CA ALA A 61 16.73 -7.70 -2.72
C ALA A 61 16.55 -9.12 -2.17
N CYS A 62 15.67 -9.94 -2.77
CA CYS A 62 15.55 -11.35 -2.42
C CYS A 62 16.88 -12.07 -2.60
N ALA A 63 17.49 -11.98 -3.79
CA ALA A 63 18.76 -12.63 -4.08
C ALA A 63 19.90 -12.16 -3.16
N ALA A 64 19.90 -10.88 -2.76
CA ALA A 64 20.88 -10.32 -1.83
C ALA A 64 20.77 -10.91 -0.42
N VAL A 65 19.56 -11.23 0.06
CA VAL A 65 19.36 -11.78 1.40
C VAL A 65 19.48 -13.30 1.43
N GLY A 66 18.87 -14.00 0.49
CA GLY A 66 18.78 -15.46 0.47
C GLY A 66 19.77 -16.16 -0.44
N GLY A 67 20.61 -15.42 -1.17
CA GLY A 67 21.54 -15.93 -2.17
C GLY A 67 20.91 -16.07 -3.56
N PRO A 68 21.72 -16.39 -4.61
CA PRO A 68 21.26 -16.43 -6.00
C PRO A 68 20.11 -17.40 -6.29
N SER A 69 19.95 -18.44 -5.48
CA SER A 69 18.89 -19.44 -5.60
C SER A 69 17.57 -19.03 -4.94
N TYR A 70 17.56 -17.99 -4.12
CA TYR A 70 16.36 -17.55 -3.43
C TYR A 70 15.56 -16.56 -4.29
N ALA A 71 14.61 -17.12 -5.03
CA ALA A 71 13.68 -16.39 -5.89
C ALA A 71 12.24 -16.78 -5.55
N PRO A 72 11.69 -16.30 -4.42
CA PRO A 72 10.31 -16.61 -4.04
C PRO A 72 9.35 -16.03 -5.09
N PRO A 73 8.25 -16.72 -5.43
CA PRO A 73 7.22 -16.19 -6.29
C PRO A 73 6.64 -14.90 -5.70
N LEU A 74 6.55 -13.88 -6.54
CA LEU A 74 6.01 -12.57 -6.21
C LEU A 74 4.62 -12.40 -6.82
N THR A 75 3.67 -12.02 -5.98
CA THR A 75 2.35 -11.55 -6.40
C THR A 75 2.20 -10.09 -5.97
N LEU A 76 2.01 -9.18 -6.94
CA LEU A 76 1.89 -7.74 -6.73
C LEU A 76 0.50 -7.26 -7.14
N LEU A 77 -0.24 -6.69 -6.18
CA LEU A 77 -1.54 -6.08 -6.39
C LEU A 77 -1.45 -4.58 -6.11
N VAL A 78 -1.89 -3.77 -7.06
CA VAL A 78 -2.12 -2.34 -6.82
C VAL A 78 -3.50 -2.15 -6.24
N VAL A 79 -3.58 -1.37 -5.16
CA VAL A 79 -4.83 -0.96 -4.51
C VAL A 79 -5.11 0.49 -4.91
N SER A 80 -6.32 0.76 -5.39
CA SER A 80 -6.79 2.12 -5.66
C SER A 80 -8.07 2.39 -4.90
N LYS A 81 -7.99 3.24 -3.87
CA LYS A 81 -9.11 3.66 -3.00
C LYS A 81 -9.85 4.92 -3.50
N SER A 82 -9.37 5.55 -4.57
CA SER A 82 -9.93 6.81 -5.07
C SER A 82 -10.32 6.65 -6.54
N HIS A 83 -11.57 6.27 -6.80
CA HIS A 83 -12.13 6.14 -8.15
C HIS A 83 -13.63 6.48 -8.18
N GLY A 84 -14.16 6.69 -9.38
CA GLY A 84 -15.56 7.06 -9.63
C GLY A 84 -16.56 5.94 -9.38
N LEU A 85 -16.17 4.68 -9.54
CA LEU A 85 -17.08 3.53 -9.45
C LEU A 85 -17.77 3.44 -8.07
N ARG A 86 -19.08 3.15 -8.09
CA ARG A 86 -19.91 2.82 -6.93
C ARG A 86 -20.63 1.49 -7.20
N MET A 87 -20.70 0.65 -6.17
CA MET A 87 -21.49 -0.58 -6.19
C MET A 87 -22.76 -0.34 -5.38
N MET A 88 -23.89 -0.84 -5.90
CA MET A 88 -25.18 -0.84 -5.23
C MET A 88 -25.77 -2.24 -5.33
N ALA A 89 -26.32 -2.75 -4.23
CA ALA A 89 -27.13 -3.95 -4.22
C ALA A 89 -28.58 -3.57 -4.52
N VAL A 90 -29.22 -4.28 -5.43
CA VAL A 90 -30.65 -4.16 -5.68
C VAL A 90 -31.39 -4.95 -4.61
N THR A 91 -32.21 -4.28 -3.81
CA THR A 91 -32.88 -4.87 -2.63
C THR A 91 -34.39 -5.04 -2.81
N GLY A 92 -34.98 -4.42 -3.83
CA GLY A 92 -36.41 -4.53 -4.15
C GLY A 92 -36.67 -4.63 -5.65
N GLU A 93 -37.87 -5.09 -6.00
CA GLU A 93 -38.29 -5.17 -7.39
C GLU A 93 -38.64 -3.79 -7.96
N ALA A 94 -38.42 -3.61 -9.26
CA ALA A 94 -38.94 -2.45 -9.97
C ALA A 94 -40.49 -2.52 -9.97
N GLY A 95 -41.15 -1.37 -9.83
CA GLY A 95 -42.62 -1.34 -9.85
C GLY A 95 -43.19 -1.92 -11.15
N ALA A 96 -44.34 -2.61 -11.07
CA ALA A 96 -45.04 -3.11 -12.25
C ALA A 96 -45.28 -1.95 -13.25
N GLY A 97 -44.75 -2.07 -14.47
CA GLY A 97 -44.82 -1.03 -15.51
C GLY A 97 -43.55 -0.17 -15.68
N GLY A 98 -42.50 -0.37 -14.88
CA GLY A 98 -41.23 0.36 -15.03
C GLY A 98 -41.26 1.81 -14.51
N GLU A 99 -42.36 2.23 -13.90
CA GLU A 99 -42.57 3.60 -13.41
C GLU A 99 -41.75 3.93 -12.15
N ARG A 100 -41.28 2.90 -11.43
CA ARG A 100 -40.56 3.06 -10.16
C ARG A 100 -39.23 2.32 -10.18
N LEU A 101 -38.15 3.06 -9.94
CA LEU A 101 -36.80 2.49 -9.82
C LEU A 101 -36.75 1.49 -8.67
N PRO A 102 -35.94 0.41 -8.81
CA PRO A 102 -35.75 -0.55 -7.74
C PRO A 102 -35.10 0.11 -6.52
N GLU A 103 -35.43 -0.40 -5.34
CA GLU A 103 -34.75 0.00 -4.11
C GLU A 103 -33.31 -0.50 -4.15
N VAL A 104 -32.38 0.35 -3.70
CA VAL A 104 -30.94 0.06 -3.70
C VAL A 104 -30.33 0.38 -2.35
N ASP A 105 -29.38 -0.43 -1.95
CA ASP A 105 -28.56 -0.22 -0.75
C ASP A 105 -27.08 -0.50 -1.04
N ASN A 106 -26.22 -0.24 -0.07
CA ASN A 106 -24.83 -0.64 -0.13
C ASN A 106 -24.68 -2.16 -0.23
N PRO A 107 -23.70 -2.64 -1.01
CA PRO A 107 -23.38 -4.06 -1.05
C PRO A 107 -22.94 -4.56 0.33
N LEU A 108 -23.21 -5.84 0.58
CA LEU A 108 -22.72 -6.52 1.78
C LEU A 108 -21.18 -6.54 1.79
N PRO A 109 -20.53 -6.43 2.96
CA PRO A 109 -19.09 -6.60 3.07
C PRO A 109 -18.65 -7.94 2.48
N GLY A 110 -17.61 -7.92 1.66
CA GLY A 110 -17.13 -9.10 0.92
C GLY A 110 -17.70 -9.21 -0.49
N SER A 111 -18.61 -8.33 -0.91
CA SER A 111 -19.09 -8.31 -2.29
C SER A 111 -17.97 -7.96 -3.27
N VAL A 112 -17.83 -8.77 -4.31
CA VAL A 112 -16.82 -8.61 -5.37
C VAL A 112 -17.49 -8.32 -6.71
N LEU A 113 -16.86 -7.46 -7.50
CA LEU A 113 -17.20 -7.23 -8.89
C LEU A 113 -15.93 -7.35 -9.73
N ASP A 114 -15.82 -8.44 -10.49
CA ASP A 114 -14.63 -8.85 -11.25
C ASP A 114 -14.87 -8.98 -12.75
N HIS A 115 -16.12 -8.78 -13.21
CA HIS A 115 -16.54 -8.92 -14.60
C HIS A 115 -17.32 -7.70 -15.09
N THR A 116 -17.51 -7.61 -16.42
CA THR A 116 -18.29 -6.59 -17.16
C THR A 116 -17.71 -5.16 -17.13
N VAL A 117 -17.33 -4.65 -15.96
CA VAL A 117 -16.81 -3.29 -15.76
C VAL A 117 -15.29 -3.24 -15.58
N THR A 118 -14.66 -4.41 -15.52
CA THR A 118 -13.23 -4.58 -15.32
C THR A 118 -12.48 -4.56 -16.66
N ARG A 119 -11.15 -4.36 -16.60
CA ARG A 119 -10.33 -4.31 -17.81
C ARG A 119 -10.28 -5.68 -18.51
N PRO A 120 -10.43 -5.74 -19.85
CA PRO A 120 -10.53 -7.02 -20.56
C PRO A 120 -9.19 -7.77 -20.68
N LEU A 121 -8.05 -7.07 -20.61
CA LEU A 121 -6.72 -7.64 -20.85
C LEU A 121 -5.87 -7.78 -19.57
N ALA A 122 -6.34 -7.28 -18.44
CA ALA A 122 -5.63 -7.33 -17.17
C ALA A 122 -6.60 -7.71 -16.07
N TYR A 123 -6.19 -8.61 -15.18
CA TYR A 123 -7.07 -9.02 -14.10
C TYR A 123 -7.21 -7.90 -13.05
N GLU A 124 -8.45 -7.46 -12.89
CA GLU A 124 -8.86 -6.39 -12.00
C GLU A 124 -10.17 -6.80 -11.34
N PHE A 125 -10.34 -6.43 -10.07
CA PHE A 125 -11.60 -6.61 -9.38
C PHE A 125 -11.84 -5.47 -8.39
N TYR A 126 -13.11 -5.20 -8.11
CA TYR A 126 -13.55 -4.29 -7.07
C TYR A 126 -14.05 -5.11 -5.90
N LEU A 127 -13.62 -4.74 -4.69
CA LEU A 127 -14.06 -5.39 -3.46
C LEU A 127 -14.65 -4.35 -2.50
N ALA A 128 -15.91 -4.54 -2.15
CA ALA A 128 -16.58 -3.82 -1.07
C ALA A 128 -16.26 -4.52 0.26
N SER A 129 -15.08 -4.26 0.83
CA SER A 129 -14.60 -5.03 1.99
C SER A 129 -15.24 -4.64 3.32
N HIS A 130 -15.84 -3.45 3.45
CA HIS A 130 -16.33 -2.89 4.71
C HIS A 130 -17.79 -2.46 4.60
N ALA A 131 -18.49 -2.46 5.74
CA ALA A 131 -19.84 -1.91 5.82
C ALA A 131 -19.77 -0.38 5.77
N ALA A 132 -20.55 0.25 4.89
CA ALA A 132 -20.70 1.69 4.89
C ALA A 132 -21.58 2.12 6.05
N ILE A 133 -21.01 2.89 6.98
CA ILE A 133 -21.76 3.47 8.11
C ILE A 133 -22.60 4.67 7.65
N GLN A 134 -22.08 5.44 6.70
CA GLN A 134 -22.74 6.63 6.18
C GLN A 134 -22.47 6.79 4.68
N GLY A 135 -23.53 7.11 3.93
CA GLY A 135 -23.48 7.34 2.50
C GLY A 135 -23.20 6.09 1.68
N THR A 136 -22.74 6.28 0.45
CA THR A 136 -22.42 5.18 -0.47
C THR A 136 -21.01 4.66 -0.24
N SER A 137 -20.90 3.35 -0.05
CA SER A 137 -19.64 2.62 0.01
C SER A 137 -18.82 2.88 -1.26
N ARG A 138 -17.53 3.06 -1.06
CA ARG A 138 -16.58 3.11 -2.16
C ARG A 138 -15.80 1.81 -2.13
N PRO A 139 -16.08 0.84 -3.03
CA PRO A 139 -15.25 -0.36 -3.10
C PRO A 139 -13.81 0.05 -3.41
N SER A 140 -12.86 -0.82 -3.08
CA SER A 140 -11.46 -0.63 -3.46
C SER A 140 -11.20 -1.41 -4.73
N LYS A 141 -10.50 -0.79 -5.69
CA LYS A 141 -10.08 -1.44 -6.94
C LYS A 141 -8.74 -2.13 -6.70
N TYR A 142 -8.63 -3.38 -7.14
CA TYR A 142 -7.42 -4.18 -7.06
C TYR A 142 -6.99 -4.57 -8.47
N GLN A 143 -5.74 -4.30 -8.81
CA GLN A 143 -5.18 -4.56 -10.13
C GLN A 143 -3.98 -5.48 -9.96
N VAL A 144 -4.05 -6.68 -10.52
CA VAL A 144 -2.96 -7.65 -10.42
C VAL A 144 -1.94 -7.34 -11.51
N LEU A 145 -0.74 -6.95 -11.10
CA LEU A 145 0.34 -6.59 -12.03
C LEU A 145 1.31 -7.74 -12.26
N VAL A 146 1.59 -8.51 -11.22
CA VAL A 146 2.47 -9.68 -11.25
C VAL A 146 1.80 -10.78 -10.44
N ASP A 147 1.77 -12.00 -10.98
CA ASP A 147 1.38 -13.19 -10.23
C ASP A 147 2.23 -14.38 -10.67
N ASP A 148 3.42 -14.50 -10.11
CA ASP A 148 4.33 -15.61 -10.42
C ASP A 148 3.78 -16.96 -9.93
N ARG A 149 2.95 -16.94 -8.88
CA ARG A 149 2.43 -18.15 -8.24
C ARG A 149 1.19 -18.69 -8.95
N GLY A 150 0.47 -17.86 -9.70
CA GLY A 150 -0.78 -18.24 -10.35
C GLY A 150 -1.85 -18.60 -9.32
N LEU A 151 -2.08 -17.74 -8.33
CA LEU A 151 -3.04 -18.00 -7.24
C LEU A 151 -4.48 -18.12 -7.75
N GLY A 152 -4.78 -17.50 -8.89
CA GLY A 152 -6.12 -17.46 -9.46
C GLY A 152 -7.03 -16.41 -8.81
N PRO A 153 -8.14 -16.05 -9.49
CA PRO A 153 -9.00 -14.94 -9.10
C PRO A 153 -9.62 -15.13 -7.72
N ASP A 154 -10.23 -16.29 -7.46
CA ASP A 154 -10.95 -16.58 -6.22
C ASP A 154 -10.03 -16.51 -4.99
N ALA A 155 -8.83 -17.09 -5.09
CA ALA A 155 -7.87 -17.08 -3.99
C ALA A 155 -7.37 -15.66 -3.69
N LEU A 156 -7.12 -14.86 -4.73
CA LEU A 156 -6.71 -13.46 -4.57
C LEU A 156 -7.82 -12.61 -3.94
N GLN A 157 -9.05 -12.76 -4.41
CA GLN A 157 -10.20 -12.06 -3.84
C GLN A 157 -10.41 -12.44 -2.37
N LEU A 158 -10.35 -13.74 -2.06
CA LEU A 158 -10.51 -14.24 -0.70
C LEU A 158 -9.40 -13.73 0.22
N VAL A 159 -8.12 -13.94 -0.11
CA VAL A 159 -7.01 -13.49 0.75
C VAL A 159 -7.04 -11.97 0.95
N THR A 160 -7.39 -11.20 -0.08
CA THR A 160 -7.55 -9.75 0.00
C THR A 160 -8.63 -9.37 1.01
N HIS A 161 -9.80 -10.03 0.95
CA HIS A 161 -10.88 -9.78 1.89
C HIS A 161 -10.52 -10.16 3.33
N TRP A 162 -9.90 -11.32 3.54
CA TRP A 162 -9.48 -11.77 4.87
C TRP A 162 -8.46 -10.81 5.49
N LEU A 163 -7.52 -10.30 4.69
CA LEU A 163 -6.56 -9.28 5.14
C LEU A 163 -7.22 -7.94 5.48
N CYS A 164 -8.43 -7.64 5.04
CA CYS A 164 -9.17 -6.47 5.51
C CYS A 164 -9.76 -6.66 6.92
N CYS A 165 -9.89 -7.89 7.40
CA CYS A 165 -10.46 -8.23 8.70
C CYS A 165 -9.42 -8.35 9.82
N THR A 166 -8.11 -8.24 9.52
CA THR A 166 -7.02 -8.45 10.48
C THR A 166 -6.53 -7.17 11.18
N HIS A 167 -7.30 -6.07 11.10
CA HIS A 167 -6.85 -4.78 11.61
C HIS A 167 -6.85 -4.77 13.14
N GLY A 168 -5.69 -4.54 13.77
CA GLY A 168 -5.53 -4.68 15.22
C GLY A 168 -6.28 -3.64 16.05
N ALA A 169 -6.59 -2.47 15.47
CA ALA A 169 -7.23 -1.37 16.22
C ALA A 169 -8.77 -1.41 16.22
N CYS A 170 -9.42 -2.28 15.43
CA CYS A 170 -10.88 -2.31 15.36
C CYS A 170 -11.41 -3.72 15.09
N SER A 171 -12.56 -4.05 15.68
CA SER A 171 -13.28 -5.31 15.47
C SER A 171 -14.17 -5.29 14.22
N ARG A 172 -13.74 -4.57 13.16
CA ARG A 172 -14.50 -4.40 11.92
C ARG A 172 -13.58 -4.54 10.72
N SER A 173 -14.11 -5.04 9.61
CA SER A 173 -13.39 -5.04 8.34
C SER A 173 -13.11 -3.61 7.88
N VAL A 174 -11.88 -3.37 7.44
CA VAL A 174 -11.44 -2.09 6.89
C VAL A 174 -11.55 -2.06 5.36
N ARG A 175 -11.47 -0.86 4.80
CA ARG A 175 -11.68 -0.60 3.36
C ARG A 175 -10.61 -1.19 2.42
N GLN A 176 -9.42 -1.45 2.93
CA GLN A 176 -8.29 -1.96 2.16
C GLN A 176 -7.50 -2.96 3.02
N PRO A 177 -6.64 -3.80 2.44
CA PRO A 177 -5.94 -4.82 3.18
C PRO A 177 -5.05 -4.17 4.24
N VAL A 178 -4.98 -4.80 5.40
CA VAL A 178 -4.27 -4.28 6.56
C VAL A 178 -2.81 -3.91 6.26
N PRO A 179 -2.03 -4.67 5.47
CA PRO A 179 -0.67 -4.24 5.09
C PRO A 179 -0.61 -2.87 4.41
N ALA A 180 -1.53 -2.60 3.46
CA ALA A 180 -1.62 -1.31 2.79
C ALA A 180 -2.10 -0.21 3.75
N ARG A 181 -3.04 -0.54 4.66
CA ARG A 181 -3.52 0.39 5.69
C ARG A 181 -2.43 0.78 6.68
N TYR A 182 -1.57 -0.15 7.08
CA TYR A 182 -0.45 0.11 7.98
C TYR A 182 0.62 0.95 7.29
N ALA A 183 0.89 0.72 6.00
CA ALA A 183 1.80 1.56 5.22
C ALA A 183 1.29 3.02 5.15
N ASP A 184 -0.01 3.23 4.90
CA ASP A 184 -0.64 4.56 4.95
C ASP A 184 -0.47 5.25 6.31
N GLN A 185 -0.71 4.53 7.41
CA GLN A 185 -0.58 5.06 8.77
C GLN A 185 0.87 5.41 9.10
N ALA A 186 1.81 4.55 8.73
CA ALA A 186 3.24 4.80 8.91
C ALA A 186 3.70 6.04 8.12
N ALA A 187 3.27 6.18 6.86
CA ALA A 187 3.58 7.35 6.04
C ALA A 187 2.96 8.64 6.62
N ALA A 188 1.71 8.59 7.06
CA ALA A 188 1.04 9.73 7.70
C ALA A 188 1.73 10.15 9.01
N ALA A 189 2.12 9.18 9.84
CA ALA A 189 2.83 9.43 11.09
C ALA A 189 4.22 10.03 10.83
N ALA A 190 4.97 9.49 9.86
CA ALA A 190 6.25 10.06 9.43
C ALA A 190 6.11 11.51 8.93
N ALA A 191 5.07 11.80 8.14
CA ALA A 191 4.80 13.16 7.66
C ALA A 191 4.48 14.14 8.81
N LEU A 192 3.74 13.70 9.84
CA LEU A 192 3.47 14.51 11.03
C LEU A 192 4.74 14.81 11.83
N LEU A 193 5.63 13.82 11.98
CA LEU A 193 6.91 14.00 12.67
C LEU A 193 7.82 14.96 11.91
N ALA A 194 7.90 14.83 10.59
CA ALA A 194 8.67 15.73 9.74
C ALA A 194 8.17 17.19 9.83
N LYS A 195 6.84 17.41 9.89
CA LYS A 195 6.24 18.75 10.04
C LYS A 195 6.48 19.39 11.41
N ARG A 196 6.59 18.59 12.47
CA ARG A 196 6.74 19.11 13.85
C ARG A 196 8.15 19.60 14.17
N GLY A 197 9.16 19.35 13.32
CA GLY A 197 10.54 19.78 13.54
C GLY A 197 11.18 19.26 14.84
N ALA A 198 10.54 18.30 15.51
CA ALA A 198 10.77 18.01 16.92
C ALA A 198 11.45 16.66 17.13
N TRP A 199 12.77 16.66 17.02
CA TRP A 199 13.63 15.91 17.93
C TRP A 199 14.89 16.75 18.23
N PRO A 200 15.33 16.88 19.50
CA PRO A 200 16.45 17.72 19.86
C PRO A 200 17.70 17.29 19.09
N GLN A 201 18.22 18.20 18.30
CA GLN A 201 19.50 18.07 17.64
C GLN A 201 20.55 17.99 18.76
N ARG A 202 21.21 16.84 18.95
CA ARG A 202 22.44 16.80 19.73
C ARG A 202 23.48 17.56 18.91
N GLN A 203 23.50 18.88 19.06
CA GLN A 203 24.58 19.70 18.56
C GLN A 203 25.84 19.24 19.30
N GLN A 204 26.65 18.42 18.63
CA GLN A 204 28.08 18.43 18.93
C GLN A 204 28.55 19.81 18.52
N ALA A 205 28.81 20.67 19.51
CA ALA A 205 29.56 21.89 19.33
C ALA A 205 30.98 21.52 18.87
N GLY A 206 31.15 21.34 17.57
CA GLY A 206 32.44 21.32 16.89
C GLY A 206 32.59 22.65 16.17
N GLY A 207 33.32 23.59 16.79
CA GLY A 207 33.57 24.91 16.23
C GLY A 207 34.45 24.89 14.97
N GLY A 208 34.31 25.93 14.16
CA GLY A 208 35.22 26.23 13.05
C GLY A 208 34.53 27.01 11.93
N GLY A 209 34.80 28.32 11.86
CA GLY A 209 34.15 29.27 10.94
C GLY A 209 34.53 29.16 9.47
N GLY A 210 33.87 29.98 8.64
CA GLY A 210 34.27 30.23 7.26
C GLY A 210 33.11 30.66 6.37
N GLY A 211 33.00 31.97 6.11
CA GLY A 211 31.93 32.57 5.31
C GLY A 211 31.97 32.23 3.82
N GLY A 212 30.79 32.29 3.20
CA GLY A 212 30.60 32.19 1.77
C GLY A 212 29.16 32.55 1.39
N SER A 213 28.95 33.79 0.94
CA SER A 213 27.69 34.27 0.39
C SER A 213 27.48 33.68 -1.01
N GLY A 214 26.71 32.59 -1.09
CA GLY A 214 26.16 32.05 -2.33
C GLY A 214 24.64 32.20 -2.31
N ALA A 215 24.08 32.85 -3.32
CA ALA A 215 22.64 32.96 -3.53
C ALA A 215 22.04 31.55 -3.67
N GLY A 216 21.45 31.04 -2.59
CA GLY A 216 20.76 29.77 -2.57
C GLY A 216 19.47 29.90 -3.36
N ALA A 217 19.35 29.11 -4.43
CA ALA A 217 18.05 28.72 -4.96
C ALA A 217 17.18 28.28 -3.78
N ASP A 218 15.93 28.78 -3.73
CA ASP A 218 14.93 28.42 -2.73
C ASP A 218 14.65 26.91 -2.83
N GLN A 219 15.49 26.13 -2.17
CA GLN A 219 15.31 24.71 -1.98
C GLN A 219 14.13 24.62 -1.01
N GLY A 220 12.95 24.36 -1.55
CA GLY A 220 11.76 24.06 -0.76
C GLY A 220 12.09 23.07 0.37
N PRO A 221 11.29 23.05 1.45
CA PRO A 221 11.66 22.44 2.72
C PRO A 221 12.29 21.06 2.52
N GLN A 222 13.60 20.95 2.81
CA GLN A 222 14.29 19.66 2.81
C GLN A 222 13.73 18.83 3.96
N TYR A 223 12.78 17.95 3.65
CA TYR A 223 12.29 16.97 4.61
C TYR A 223 13.36 15.90 4.81
N ARG A 224 14.20 16.07 5.83
CA ARG A 224 15.15 15.04 6.23
C ARG A 224 14.39 13.92 6.94
N MET A 225 14.41 12.72 6.35
CA MET A 225 13.83 11.53 6.98
C MET A 225 14.48 11.30 8.35
N ILE A 226 13.68 11.30 9.40
CA ILE A 226 14.17 11.15 10.78
C ILE A 226 14.32 9.65 11.06
N PRO A 227 15.51 9.16 11.45
CA PRO A 227 15.67 7.77 11.82
C PRO A 227 14.86 7.49 13.10
N LEU A 228 14.09 6.41 13.07
CA LEU A 228 13.33 5.95 14.22
C LEU A 228 14.30 5.39 15.28
N ALA A 229 13.99 5.60 16.56
CA ALA A 229 14.77 4.98 17.63
C ALA A 229 14.72 3.44 17.53
N ASP A 230 15.84 2.77 17.83
CA ASP A 230 15.96 1.31 17.72
C ASP A 230 14.90 0.55 18.54
N THR A 231 14.44 1.14 19.65
CA THR A 231 13.37 0.59 20.50
C THR A 231 12.00 0.53 19.81
N LEU A 232 11.77 1.40 18.81
CA LEU A 232 10.52 1.47 18.05
C LEU A 232 10.63 0.79 16.67
N ALA A 233 11.83 0.48 16.19
CA ALA A 233 12.09 -0.10 14.87
C ALA A 233 11.48 -1.50 14.64
N GLY A 234 11.06 -2.18 15.71
CA GLY A 234 10.33 -3.46 15.68
C GLY A 234 8.89 -3.38 16.20
N SER A 235 8.39 -2.19 16.53
CA SER A 235 7.03 -2.00 17.06
C SER A 235 6.10 -1.37 16.02
N HIS A 236 4.79 -1.52 16.23
CA HIS A 236 3.76 -0.86 15.44
C HIS A 236 3.48 0.56 15.96
N TRP A 237 4.52 1.39 16.08
CA TRP A 237 4.46 2.75 16.67
C TRP A 237 3.51 3.73 15.96
N TYR A 238 3.08 3.39 14.74
CA TYR A 238 2.19 4.18 13.88
C TYR A 238 0.71 3.81 14.00
N LEU A 239 0.37 2.77 14.77
CA LEU A 239 -1.01 2.42 15.11
C LEU A 239 -1.53 3.33 16.23
#